data_AF-A0A941PFE6-F1
#
_entry.id   AF-A0A941PFE6-F1
#
_cell.length_a   1.000
_cell.length_b   1.000
_cell.length_c   1.000
_cell.angle_alpha   90.00
_cell.angle_beta   90.00
_cell.angle_gamma   90.00
#
_symmetry.space_group_name_H-M   'P 1'
#
loop_
_entity.id
_entity.type
_entity.pdbx_description
1 polymer ?
#
loop_
_entity_poly.entity_id
_entity_poly.type
_entity_poly.pdbx_seq_one_letter_code
_entity_poly.pdbx_strand_id
1 'polypeptide(L)' 'MSQRDYCCEEFKKHFEEGEVAIGYNSELKVYGIKVKKDQNQIEPIDFCPWCGSDLSKFKSSCC' A
#
# COMPACT_ATOMS: atom_id res chain seq x y z
N MET A 1 15.90 -0.94 9.81
CA MET A 1 14.87 -1.37 8.83
C MET A 1 13.57 -0.78 9.30
N SER A 2 13.00 0.19 8.58
CA SER A 2 11.74 0.84 8.96
C SER A 2 10.62 -0.20 8.92
N GLN A 3 10.00 -0.46 10.07
CA GLN A 3 8.75 -1.23 10.15
C GLN A 3 7.68 -0.44 9.38
N ARG A 4 7.29 -0.94 8.21
CA ARG A 4 6.07 -0.49 7.54
C ARG A 4 4.93 -1.25 8.20
N ASP A 5 3.96 -0.54 8.75
CA ASP A 5 2.76 -1.15 9.30
C ASP A 5 1.89 -1.67 8.15
N TYR A 6 1.84 -2.99 8.00
CA TYR A 6 0.96 -3.65 7.05
C TYR A 6 -0.34 -4.05 7.75
N CYS A 7 -1.47 -3.93 7.06
CA CYS A 7 -2.78 -4.22 7.64
C CYS A 7 -3.10 -5.72 7.80
N CYS A 8 -2.42 -6.60 7.06
CA CYS A 8 -2.52 -8.06 7.21
C CYS A 8 -1.29 -8.76 6.62
N GLU A 9 -1.14 -10.06 6.92
CA GLU A 9 -0.04 -10.88 6.42
C GLU A 9 -0.09 -11.05 4.90
N GLU A 10 -1.26 -11.25 4.31
CA GLU A 10 -1.45 -11.33 2.86
C GLU A 10 -1.01 -10.04 2.16
N PHE A 11 -1.37 -8.88 2.70
CA PHE A 11 -0.93 -7.59 2.16
C PHE A 11 0.59 -7.50 2.19
N LYS A 12 1.20 -7.81 3.35
CA LYS A 12 2.64 -7.82 3.52
C LYS A 12 3.31 -8.75 2.50
N LYS A 13 2.81 -9.99 2.39
CA LYS A 13 3.33 -11.01 1.49
C LYS A 13 3.30 -10.51 0.05
N HIS A 14 2.15 -10.09 -0.44
CA HIS A 14 1.99 -9.59 -1.81
C HIS A 14 2.80 -8.32 -2.09
N PHE A 15 2.97 -7.45 -1.09
CA PHE A 15 3.78 -6.25 -1.19
C PHE A 15 5.29 -6.56 -1.24
N GLU A 16 5.77 -7.51 -0.41
CA GLU A 16 7.18 -7.89 -0.30
C GLU A 16 7.63 -8.81 -1.44
N GLU A 17 6.79 -9.77 -1.82
CA GLU A 17 7.06 -10.72 -2.90
C GLU A 17 6.86 -10.08 -4.28
N GLY A 18 6.18 -8.94 -4.36
CA GLY A 18 5.92 -8.23 -5.61
C GLY A 18 5.03 -9.00 -6.59
N GLU A 19 4.31 -10.01 -6.11
CA GLU A 19 3.34 -10.80 -6.90
C GLU A 19 2.22 -9.91 -7.46
N VAL A 20 1.91 -8.82 -6.75
CA VAL A 20 0.85 -7.90 -7.07
C VAL A 20 1.46 -6.52 -7.26
N ALA A 21 0.91 -5.73 -8.18
CA ALA A 21 1.42 -4.40 -8.51
C ALA A 21 1.13 -3.37 -7.40
N ILE A 22 1.32 -3.69 -6.13
CA ILE A 22 1.12 -2.75 -5.02
C ILE A 22 2.38 -1.89 -4.88
N GLY A 23 2.19 -0.61 -4.63
CA GLY A 23 3.21 0.35 -4.32
C GLY A 23 2.83 1.19 -3.11
N TYR A 24 3.83 1.85 -2.55
CA TYR A 24 3.63 2.89 -1.56
C TYR A 24 4.14 4.20 -2.16
N ASN A 25 3.29 5.20 -2.25
CA ASN A 25 3.67 6.55 -2.63
C ASN A 25 4.09 7.29 -1.36
N SER A 26 5.39 7.58 -1.23
CA SER A 26 5.96 8.25 -0.06
C SER A 26 5.59 9.73 0.04
N GLU A 27 5.29 10.40 -1.07
CA GLU A 27 4.89 11.82 -1.08
C GLU A 27 3.48 11.98 -0.52
N LEU A 28 2.56 11.11 -0.94
CA LEU A 28 1.16 11.11 -0.50
C LEU A 28 0.94 10.28 0.77
N LYS A 29 1.93 9.49 1.19
CA LYS A 29 1.85 8.49 2.27
C LYS A 29 0.68 7.52 2.09
N VAL A 30 0.48 7.04 0.87
CA VAL A 30 -0.64 6.14 0.53
C VAL A 30 -0.15 4.86 -0.10
N TYR A 31 -0.83 3.76 0.21
CA TYR A 31 -0.74 2.53 -0.56
C TYR A 31 -1.60 2.65 -1.82
N GLY A 32 -1.16 2.02 -2.90
CA GLY A 32 -1.87 2.05 -4.17
C GLY A 32 -1.41 0.97 -5.12
N ILE A 33 -2.08 0.87 -6.26
CA ILE A 33 -1.76 -0.07 -7.32
C ILE A 33 -0.97 0.68 -8.40
N LYS A 34 0.22 0.17 -8.73
CA LYS A 34 1.04 0.60 -9.86
C LYS A 34 0.34 0.19 -11.15
N VAL A 35 -0.11 1.17 -11.91
CA VAL A 35 -0.73 0.93 -13.21
C VAL A 35 0.39 0.71 -14.23
N LYS A 36 0.49 -0.51 -14.79
CA LYS A 36 1.57 -0.92 -15.73
C LYS A 36 1.79 0.01 -16.93
N LYS A 37 0.81 0.84 -17.29
CA LYS A 37 0.87 1.73 -18.46
C LYS A 37 1.77 2.94 -18.26
N ASP A 38 1.87 3.44 -17.04
CA ASP A 38 2.72 4.57 -16.67
C ASP A 38 3.50 4.19 -15.40
N GLN A 39 4.81 4.03 -15.52
CA GLN A 39 5.68 3.52 -14.44
C GLN A 39 5.67 4.40 -13.18
N ASN A 40 5.05 5.58 -13.22
CA ASN A 40 4.91 6.52 -12.11
C ASN A 40 3.45 6.75 -11.65
N GLN A 41 2.46 6.07 -12.23
CA GLN A 41 1.07 6.24 -11.79
C GLN A 41 0.73 5.17 -10.75
N ILE A 42 0.54 5.62 -9.51
CA ILE A 42 0.03 4.81 -8.41
C ILE A 42 -1.41 5.26 -8.17
N GLU A 43 -2.38 4.37 -8.38
CA GLU A 43 -3.76 4.63 -8.00
C GLU A 43 -3.94 4.30 -6.51
N PRO A 44 -4.28 5.28 -5.66
CA PRO A 44 -4.43 5.05 -4.24
C PRO A 44 -5.59 4.08 -3.97
N ILE A 45 -5.40 3.20 -2.98
CA ILE A 45 -6.45 2.32 -2.46
C ILE A 45 -6.78 2.72 -1.04
N ASP A 46 -8.07 2.91 -0.75
CA ASP A 46 -8.53 3.26 0.59
C ASP A 46 -8.75 2.03 1.47
N PHE A 47 -8.98 0.86 0.87
CA PHE A 47 -9.21 -0.39 1.59
C PHE A 47 -8.27 -1.49 1.10
N CYS A 48 -7.86 -2.34 2.04
CA CYS A 48 -7.11 -3.54 1.75
C CYS A 48 -8.02 -4.57 1.04
N PRO A 49 -7.65 -5.07 -0.15
CA PRO A 49 -8.46 -6.04 -0.88
C PRO A 49 -8.46 -7.44 -0.24
N TRP A 50 -7.56 -7.71 0.73
CA TRP A 50 -7.47 -9.01 1.40
C TRP A 50 -8.22 -9.06 2.73
N CYS A 51 -8.01 -8.07 3.61
CA CYS A 51 -8.63 -8.06 4.94
C CYS A 51 -9.73 -7.00 5.10
N GLY A 52 -9.96 -6.15 4.11
CA GLY A 52 -10.94 -5.06 4.18
C GLY A 52 -10.55 -3.89 5.10
N SER A 53 -9.34 -3.91 5.67
CA SER A 53 -8.86 -2.84 6.56
C SER A 53 -8.76 -1.52 5.81
N ASP A 54 -9.14 -0.44 6.50
CA ASP A 54 -9.04 0.92 6.01
C ASP A 54 -7.57 1.38 5.97
N LEU A 55 -7.01 1.42 4.78
CA LEU A 55 -5.65 1.87 4.49
C LEU A 55 -5.53 3.39 4.54
N SER A 56 -6.64 4.12 4.48
CA SER A 56 -6.63 5.58 4.60
C SER A 56 -6.23 6.05 6.01
N LYS A 57 -6.41 5.21 7.02
CA LYS A 57 -6.00 5.48 8.41
C LYS A 57 -4.50 5.40 8.64
N PHE A 58 -3.77 4.67 7.81
CA PHE A 58 -2.30 4.63 7.86
C PHE A 58 -1.68 5.95 7.37
N LYS A 59 -2.47 6.87 6.80
CA LYS A 59 -2.01 8.16 6.30
C LYS A 59 -1.49 9.09 7.40
N SER A 60 -1.86 8.91 8.67
CA SER A 60 -1.44 9.82 9.75
C SER A 60 -1.66 9.21 11.14
N SER A 61 -0.66 8.53 11.68
CA SER A 61 -0.51 8.33 13.12
C SER A 61 0.96 8.51 13.48
N CYS A 62 1.46 9.75 13.32
CA CYS A 62 2.68 10.19 13.97
C CYS A 62 2.56 11.68 14.25
N CYS A 63 1.85 12.00 15.34
CA CYS A 63 2.13 13.05 16.31
C CYS A 63 1.24 12.78 17.53
#